data_AF-A0A921I1Z9-F1
#
_entry.id   AF-A0A921I1Z9-F1
#
_cell.length_a   1.000
_cell.length_b   1.000
_cell.length_c   1.000
_cell.angle_alpha   90.00
_cell.angle_beta   90.00
_cell.angle_gamma   90.00
#
_symmetry.space_group_name_H-M   'P 1'
#
loop_
_entity.id
_entity.type
_entity.pdbx_description
1 polymer ?
#
loop_
_entity_poly.entity_id
_entity_poly.type
_entity_poly.pdbx_seq_one_letter_code
_entity_poly.pdbx_strand_id
1 'polypeptide(L)' 'PMVVSTLPEDKRPSACIGCRSCEAVCPQQIKISEAMADFTERLKG' A
#
# COMPACT_ATOMS: atom_id res chain seq x y z
N PRO A 1 -2.34 12.32 -5.17
CA PRO A 1 -2.01 13.13 -3.97
C PRO A 1 -0.54 13.54 -3.98
N MET A 2 -0.30 14.85 -3.81
CA MET A 2 1.03 15.45 -3.93
C MET A 2 2.06 14.87 -2.93
N VAL A 3 1.62 14.32 -1.79
CA VAL A 3 2.51 13.72 -0.79
C VAL A 3 3.06 12.35 -1.22
N VAL A 4 2.30 11.55 -1.97
CA VAL A 4 2.77 10.21 -2.38
C VAL A 4 3.87 10.33 -3.45
N SER A 5 3.79 11.35 -4.30
CA SER A 5 4.79 11.61 -5.35
C SER A 5 6.16 12.03 -4.81
N THR A 6 6.25 12.56 -3.58
CA THR A 6 7.54 12.95 -2.98
C THR A 6 8.27 11.79 -2.31
N LEU A 7 7.62 10.64 -2.13
CA LEU A 7 8.26 9.45 -1.57
C LEU A 7 9.21 8.81 -2.61
N PRO A 8 10.35 8.24 -2.16
CA PRO A 8 11.16 7.33 -2.98
C PRO A 8 10.30 6.18 -3.51
N GLU A 9 10.66 5.64 -4.69
CA GLU A 9 9.84 4.64 -5.37
C GLU A 9 9.61 3.38 -4.54
N ASP A 10 10.61 2.93 -3.76
CA ASP A 10 10.51 1.76 -2.88
C ASP A 10 9.57 1.96 -1.68
N LYS A 11 9.26 3.22 -1.34
CA LYS A 11 8.39 3.59 -0.21
C LYS A 11 6.98 3.95 -0.65
N ARG A 12 6.68 3.86 -1.95
CA ARG A 12 5.34 4.12 -2.47
C ARG A 12 4.43 2.91 -2.25
N PRO A 13 3.10 3.10 -2.21
CA PRO A 13 2.13 1.99 -2.14
C PRO A 13 2.31 0.96 -3.26
N SER A 14 2.73 1.41 -4.45
CA SER A 14 3.02 0.56 -5.61
C SER A 14 4.21 -0.40 -5.41
N ALA A 15 5.05 -0.18 -4.40
CA ALA A 15 6.14 -1.10 -4.05
C ALA A 15 5.67 -2.30 -3.22
N CYS A 16 4.40 -2.32 -2.77
CA CYS A 16 3.85 -3.47 -2.07
C CYS A 16 3.82 -4.70 -2.99
N ILE A 17 4.49 -5.78 -2.58
CA ILE A 17 4.56 -7.05 -3.33
C ILE A 17 3.47 -8.06 -2.93
N GLY A 18 2.52 -7.67 -2.06
CA GLY A 18 1.45 -8.55 -1.63
C GLY A 18 1.89 -9.73 -0.75
N CYS A 19 2.96 -9.60 0.03
CA CYS A 19 3.47 -10.69 0.89
C CYS A 19 2.59 -11.01 2.11
N ARG A 20 1.64 -10.12 2.46
CA ARG A 20 0.68 -10.27 3.57
C ARG A 20 1.29 -10.41 4.98
N SER A 21 2.58 -10.15 5.16
CA SER A 21 3.22 -10.19 6.48
C SER A 21 2.64 -9.15 7.45
N CYS A 22 2.24 -7.98 6.92
CA CYS A 22 1.58 -6.92 7.69
C CYS A 22 0.19 -7.32 8.17
N GLU A 23 -0.53 -8.17 7.44
CA GLU A 23 -1.87 -8.64 7.80
C GLU A 23 -1.82 -9.62 8.97
N ALA A 24 -0.81 -10.50 8.99
CA ALA A 24 -0.62 -11.46 10.08
C ALA A 24 -0.40 -10.79 11.45
N VAL A 25 0.15 -9.58 11.48
CA VAL A 25 0.40 -8.82 12.71
C VAL A 25 -0.65 -7.75 13.00
N CYS A 26 -1.63 -7.55 12.12
CA CYS A 26 -2.61 -6.48 12.28
C CYS A 26 -3.68 -6.87 13.33
N PRO A 27 -3.74 -6.20 14.51
CA PRO A 27 -4.70 -6.54 15.56
C PRO A 27 -6.15 -6.24 15.14
N GLN A 28 -6.35 -5.37 14.16
CA GLN A 28 -7.65 -4.96 13.64
C GLN A 28 -8.10 -5.79 12.42
N GLN A 29 -7.31 -6.81 12.04
CA GLN A 29 -7.61 -7.69 10.90
C GLN A 29 -7.82 -6.92 9.58
N ILE A 30 -7.06 -5.83 9.40
CA ILE A 30 -7.11 -5.01 8.19
C ILE A 30 -6.32 -5.72 7.09
N LYS A 31 -6.93 -5.79 5.91
CA LYS A 31 -6.31 -6.31 4.69
C LYS A 31 -5.42 -5.28 4.03
N ILE A 32 -4.28 -5.00 4.66
CA ILE A 32 -3.37 -3.93 4.26
C ILE A 32 -2.85 -4.16 2.84
N SER A 33 -2.57 -5.41 2.43
CA SER A 33 -2.07 -5.67 1.07
C SER A 33 -3.11 -5.35 0.00
N GLU A 34 -4.38 -5.66 0.26
CA GLU A 34 -5.50 -5.30 -0.63
C GLU A 34 -5.70 -3.78 -0.67
N ALA A 35 -5.63 -3.11 0.50
CA ALA A 35 -5.74 -1.66 0.57
C ALA A 35 -4.61 -0.93 -0.17
N MET A 36 -3.38 -1.44 -0.14
CA MET A 36 -2.26 -0.89 -0.92
C MET A 36 -2.48 -1.03 -2.43
N ALA A 37 -3.03 -2.16 -2.88
CA ALA A 37 -3.38 -2.37 -4.27
C ALA A 37 -4.50 -1.43 -4.72
N ASP A 38 -5.61 -1.36 -3.98
CA ASP A 38 -6.73 -0.43 -4.23
C ASP A 38 -6.24 1.01 -4.29
N PHE A 39 -5.46 1.42 -3.30
CA PHE A 39 -4.94 2.78 -3.25
C PHE A 39 -4.06 3.07 -4.46
N THR A 40 -3.17 2.15 -4.85
CA THR A 40 -2.33 2.30 -6.05
C THR A 40 -3.14 2.47 -7.32
N GLU A 41 -4.23 1.73 -7.50
CA GLU A 41 -5.13 1.90 -8.64
C GLU A 41 -5.81 3.28 -8.62
N ARG A 42 -6.32 3.71 -7.46
CA ARG A 42 -6.95 5.02 -7.30
C ARG A 42 -6.00 6.20 -7.49
N LEU A 43 -4.69 5.97 -7.39
CA LEU A 43 -3.67 6.97 -7.67
C LEU A 43 -3.43 7.21 -9.17
N LYS A 44 -3.78 6.25 -10.04
CA LYS A 44 -3.52 6.33 -11.49
C LYS A 44 -4.45 7.31 -12.23
N GLY A 45 -5.58 7.67 -11.62
CA GLY A 45 -6.57 8.61 -12.19
C GLY A 45 -7.64 7.90 -13.00
#